data_AF-A0A935EML3-F1
#
_entry.id   AF-A0A935EML3-F1
#
_cell.length_a   1.000
_cell.length_b   1.000
_cell.length_c   1.000
_cell.angle_alpha   90.00
_cell.angle_beta   90.00
_cell.angle_gamma   90.00
#
_symmetry.space_group_name_H-M   'P 1'
#
loop_
_entity.id
_entity.type
_entity.pdbx_description
1 polymer ?
#
loop_
_entity_poly.entity_id
_entity_poly.type
_entity_poly.pdbx_seq_one_letter_code
_entity_poly.pdbx_strand_id
1 'polypeptide(L)'
;MSLVILDGTQDDAGVGWHLRAYAEARHLPVTHFALADMTLAPCLGDFECWTKTPGRCRTQDGAQDIAQAVRTASLVVFLTPIRFGGYSANLKKAVDRLIGLVHPYFHDRDGLTRHQPRYASYAPFLFIGIAEHDLGDAEQPFNELAMGNAVNLIAPGYLARIIVLADPGWRARLDETLARAMGGDLEVPVSVPEASELFEACRAEASASWDEKAPRSVTVLVGSARPKGTSTSEWLADRLVAGFDKSECRVKKVYASQFIKLGRAADQALEEMLASDMLIVAAPIYVDGLPYLVVSALEQLAARLGEHPHALCRMVGLLNCGYPEAIHNRLAMRMLRHFARQGGLRWAGGLALGGGEALQGGMRDVADWAARNVVRALRMAAAALAGGGAIPAEATRLMARPLVPARLYRWLARLHWLRSARAHGLGGKQLAARPWE
;
A
#
# COMPACT_ATOMS: atom_id res chain seq x y z
N MET A 1 -11.12 -23.30 -18.00
CA MET A 1 -10.62 -22.05 -17.40
C MET A 1 -11.34 -21.85 -16.08
N SER A 2 -10.64 -21.69 -14.96
CA SER A 2 -11.22 -21.39 -13.64
C SER A 2 -11.04 -19.91 -13.30
N LEU A 3 -12.06 -19.29 -12.71
CA LEU A 3 -12.03 -17.90 -12.27
C LEU A 3 -12.00 -17.84 -10.74
N VAL A 4 -11.11 -17.02 -10.20
CA VAL A 4 -11.10 -16.65 -8.78
C VAL A 4 -11.47 -15.19 -8.65
N ILE A 5 -12.50 -14.88 -7.87
CA ILE A 5 -12.95 -13.50 -7.64
C ILE A 5 -12.62 -13.13 -6.20
N LEU A 6 -11.72 -12.16 -6.02
CA LEU A 6 -11.45 -11.50 -4.75
C LEU A 6 -12.33 -10.26 -4.69
N ASP A 7 -13.43 -10.38 -3.95
CA ASP A 7 -14.48 -9.38 -3.94
C ASP A 7 -14.39 -8.49 -2.69
N GLY A 8 -13.87 -7.28 -2.89
CA GLY A 8 -13.70 -6.27 -1.86
C GLY A 8 -14.89 -5.31 -1.70
N THR A 9 -16.05 -5.61 -2.27
CA THR A 9 -17.25 -4.78 -2.14
C THR A 9 -18.07 -5.14 -0.89
N GLN A 10 -18.99 -4.27 -0.51
CA GLN A 10 -20.03 -4.50 0.52
C GLN A 10 -21.42 -4.20 -0.04
N ASP A 11 -21.49 -3.22 -0.94
CA ASP A 11 -22.59 -2.94 -1.85
C ASP A 11 -21.93 -2.56 -3.19
N ASP A 12 -22.28 -3.26 -4.26
CA ASP A 12 -21.67 -3.14 -5.58
C ASP A 12 -22.70 -2.89 -6.69
N ALA A 13 -23.93 -2.56 -6.31
CA ALA A 13 -25.07 -2.42 -7.23
C ALA A 13 -25.26 -3.64 -8.17
N GLY A 14 -24.82 -4.82 -7.74
CA GLY A 14 -24.94 -6.08 -8.49
C GLY A 14 -23.81 -6.36 -9.47
N VAL A 15 -22.68 -5.65 -9.45
CA VAL A 15 -21.53 -5.91 -10.34
C VAL A 15 -20.95 -7.32 -10.14
N GLY A 16 -20.69 -7.72 -8.90
CA GLY A 16 -20.18 -9.03 -8.53
C GLY A 16 -21.21 -10.14 -8.76
N TRP A 17 -22.51 -9.84 -8.64
CA TRP A 17 -23.55 -10.76 -9.10
C TRP A 17 -23.52 -10.93 -10.63
N HIS A 18 -23.46 -9.84 -11.39
CA HIS A 18 -23.43 -9.86 -12.85
C HIS A 18 -22.21 -10.62 -13.38
N LEU A 19 -21.04 -10.42 -12.76
CA LEU A 19 -19.82 -11.15 -13.09
C LEU A 19 -19.97 -12.66 -12.87
N ARG A 20 -20.59 -13.08 -11.75
CA ARG A 20 -20.86 -14.50 -11.48
C ARG A 20 -21.87 -15.08 -12.47
N ALA A 21 -22.95 -14.37 -12.75
CA ALA A 21 -23.94 -14.79 -13.74
C ALA A 21 -23.33 -14.93 -15.15
N TYR A 22 -22.45 -14.01 -15.55
CA TYR A 22 -21.72 -14.08 -16.81
C TYR A 22 -20.85 -15.34 -16.92
N ALA A 23 -20.17 -15.71 -15.83
CA ALA A 23 -19.34 -16.90 -15.75
C ALA A 23 -20.17 -18.21 -15.72
N GLU A 24 -21.29 -18.21 -14.97
CA GLU A 24 -22.22 -19.34 -14.89
C GLU A 24 -22.85 -19.65 -16.24
N ALA A 25 -23.29 -18.62 -16.98
CA ALA A 25 -23.83 -18.76 -18.34
C ALA A 25 -22.85 -19.36 -19.35
N ARG A 26 -21.55 -19.41 -19.01
CA ARG A 26 -20.47 -19.99 -19.82
C ARG A 26 -19.88 -21.27 -19.19
N HIS A 27 -20.53 -21.79 -18.15
CA HIS A 27 -20.11 -22.99 -17.41
C HIS A 27 -18.67 -22.93 -16.90
N LEU A 28 -18.22 -21.74 -16.51
CA LEU A 28 -16.88 -21.55 -15.95
C LEU A 28 -16.89 -21.85 -14.45
N PRO A 29 -15.98 -22.70 -13.94
CA PRO A 29 -15.79 -22.87 -12.50
C PRO A 29 -15.38 -21.54 -11.85
N VAL A 30 -16.15 -21.08 -10.87
CA VAL A 30 -15.89 -19.84 -10.11
C VAL A 30 -15.63 -20.16 -8.65
N THR A 31 -14.55 -19.63 -8.10
CA THR A 31 -14.33 -19.51 -6.66
C THR A 31 -14.46 -18.05 -6.26
N HIS A 32 -15.49 -17.71 -5.49
CA HIS A 32 -15.77 -16.34 -5.07
C HIS A 32 -15.47 -16.16 -3.59
N PHE A 33 -14.68 -15.14 -3.27
CA PHE A 33 -14.35 -14.74 -1.91
C PHE A 33 -14.96 -13.36 -1.63
N ALA A 34 -16.10 -13.33 -0.94
CA ALA A 34 -16.71 -12.10 -0.42
C ALA A 34 -15.91 -11.59 0.78
N LEU A 35 -14.91 -10.74 0.55
CA LEU A 35 -13.88 -10.41 1.54
C LEU A 35 -14.41 -9.62 2.75
N ALA A 36 -15.53 -8.91 2.58
CA ALA A 36 -16.20 -8.22 3.67
C ALA A 36 -16.75 -9.17 4.74
N ASP A 37 -17.21 -10.36 4.32
CA ASP A 37 -17.82 -11.36 5.20
C ASP A 37 -16.79 -12.34 5.77
N MET A 38 -15.55 -12.29 5.26
CA MET A 38 -14.48 -13.17 5.70
C MET A 38 -13.77 -12.64 6.95
N THR A 39 -13.56 -13.55 7.90
CA THR A 39 -12.66 -13.30 9.03
C THR A 39 -11.22 -13.46 8.57
N LEU A 40 -10.61 -12.33 8.20
CA LEU A 40 -9.19 -12.24 7.86
C LEU A 40 -8.48 -11.38 8.91
N ALA A 41 -7.32 -11.82 9.39
CA ALA A 41 -6.41 -10.97 10.16
C ALA A 41 -5.60 -10.08 9.22
N PRO A 42 -5.19 -8.86 9.64
CA PRO A 42 -4.31 -8.00 8.86
C PRO A 42 -2.92 -8.63 8.68
N CYS A 43 -2.23 -8.25 7.60
CA CYS A 43 -0.81 -8.57 7.45
C CYS A 43 0.02 -7.80 8.48
N LEU A 44 0.82 -8.51 9.28
CA LEU A 44 1.66 -7.92 10.32
C LEU A 44 3.02 -7.40 9.79
N GLY A 45 3.35 -7.72 8.53
CA GLY A 45 4.66 -7.41 7.96
C GLY A 45 5.81 -8.11 8.70
N ASP A 46 5.56 -9.29 9.27
CA ASP A 46 6.53 -10.08 10.03
C ASP A 46 7.45 -10.94 9.14
N PHE A 47 7.08 -11.12 7.86
CA PHE A 47 7.77 -11.93 6.86
C PHE A 47 7.98 -13.40 7.26
N GLU A 48 7.24 -13.90 8.25
CA GLU A 48 7.33 -15.30 8.68
C GLU A 48 6.79 -16.26 7.61
N CYS A 49 5.93 -15.75 6.71
CA CYS A 49 5.53 -16.46 5.49
C CYS A 49 6.68 -16.72 4.50
N TRP A 50 7.84 -16.11 4.72
CA TRP A 50 9.06 -16.45 4.01
C TRP A 50 10.02 -17.26 4.89
N THR A 51 10.15 -16.93 6.17
CA THR A 51 11.27 -17.40 7.01
C THR A 51 10.91 -18.43 8.07
N LYS A 52 9.63 -18.70 8.32
CA LYS A 52 9.15 -19.80 9.20
C LYS A 52 8.32 -20.82 8.45
N THR A 53 7.40 -20.35 7.61
CA THR A 53 6.48 -21.17 6.82
C THR A 53 6.57 -20.75 5.35
N PRO A 54 7.67 -21.05 4.61
CA PRO A 54 7.91 -20.49 3.29
C PRO A 54 6.74 -20.73 2.32
N GLY A 55 6.15 -19.64 1.85
CA GLY A 55 4.99 -19.60 0.94
C GLY A 55 3.62 -19.71 1.60
N ARG A 56 3.53 -19.95 2.92
CA ARG A 56 2.28 -20.01 3.68
C ARG A 56 2.26 -18.95 4.78
N CYS A 57 1.18 -18.18 4.89
CA CYS A 57 1.01 -17.30 6.04
C CYS A 57 0.89 -18.14 7.32
N ARG A 58 1.51 -17.69 8.42
CA ARG A 58 1.42 -18.38 9.71
C ARG A 58 0.05 -18.22 10.38
N THR A 59 -0.63 -17.10 10.12
CA THR A 59 -1.94 -16.80 10.70
C THR A 59 -2.96 -17.67 9.98
N GLN A 60 -3.58 -18.61 10.70
CA GLN A 60 -4.50 -19.61 10.12
C GLN A 60 -5.91 -19.03 10.04
N ASP A 61 -6.29 -18.58 8.85
CA ASP A 61 -7.63 -18.08 8.52
C ASP A 61 -7.89 -18.22 7.00
N GLY A 62 -8.92 -17.55 6.46
CA GLY A 62 -9.28 -17.71 5.04
C GLY A 62 -8.23 -17.21 4.04
N ALA A 63 -7.13 -16.58 4.47
CA ALA A 63 -6.10 -16.09 3.56
C ALA A 63 -5.30 -17.22 2.88
N GLN A 64 -5.20 -18.38 3.53
CA GLN A 64 -4.59 -19.58 2.94
C GLN A 64 -5.37 -20.07 1.73
N ASP A 65 -6.70 -20.16 1.87
CA ASP A 65 -7.59 -20.60 0.81
C ASP A 65 -7.54 -19.63 -0.37
N ILE A 66 -7.51 -18.31 -0.08
CA ILE A 66 -7.31 -17.27 -1.10
C ILE A 66 -5.97 -17.46 -1.81
N ALA A 67 -4.86 -17.62 -1.08
CA ALA A 67 -3.54 -17.77 -1.69
C ALA A 67 -3.45 -19.02 -2.58
N GLN A 68 -4.03 -20.14 -2.14
CA GLN A 68 -4.11 -21.36 -2.92
C GLN A 68 -4.94 -21.17 -4.19
N ALA A 69 -6.13 -20.57 -4.07
CA ALA A 69 -7.02 -20.32 -5.20
C ALA A 69 -6.37 -19.38 -6.22
N VAL A 70 -5.80 -18.25 -5.78
CA VAL A 70 -5.08 -17.30 -6.63
C VAL A 70 -3.95 -17.99 -7.40
N ARG A 71 -3.23 -18.91 -6.76
CA ARG A 71 -2.15 -19.65 -7.40
C ARG A 71 -2.63 -20.63 -8.47
N THR A 72 -3.77 -21.29 -8.28
CA THR A 72 -4.28 -22.34 -9.19
C THR A 72 -5.32 -21.84 -10.19
N ALA A 73 -5.70 -20.56 -10.11
CA ALA A 73 -6.64 -19.91 -11.03
C ALA A 73 -6.12 -19.87 -12.48
N SER A 74 -7.05 -19.86 -13.43
CA SER A 74 -6.73 -19.47 -14.82
C SER A 74 -6.84 -17.95 -15.03
N LEU A 75 -7.65 -17.25 -14.23
CA LEU A 75 -7.76 -15.79 -14.17
C LEU A 75 -8.18 -15.38 -12.76
N VAL A 76 -7.53 -14.35 -12.22
CA VAL A 76 -7.89 -13.77 -10.91
C VAL A 76 -8.52 -12.41 -11.14
N VAL A 77 -9.75 -12.24 -10.65
CA VAL A 77 -10.48 -10.98 -10.68
C VAL A 77 -10.36 -10.29 -9.33
N PHE A 78 -9.87 -9.06 -9.32
CA PHE A 78 -9.84 -8.17 -8.16
C PHE A 78 -10.98 -7.17 -8.31
N LEU A 79 -12.06 -7.34 -7.55
CA LEU A 79 -13.22 -6.46 -7.58
C LEU A 79 -13.19 -5.53 -6.37
N THR A 80 -13.28 -4.22 -6.56
CA THR A 80 -13.16 -3.25 -5.45
C THR A 80 -13.82 -1.92 -5.76
N PRO A 81 -14.51 -1.29 -4.79
CA PRO A 81 -14.85 0.12 -4.91
C PRO A 81 -13.57 0.95 -4.86
N ILE A 82 -13.47 1.97 -5.71
CA ILE A 82 -12.28 2.81 -5.78
C ILE A 82 -12.23 3.73 -4.57
N ARG A 83 -11.12 3.68 -3.83
CA ARG A 83 -10.87 4.49 -2.64
C ARG A 83 -9.55 5.21 -2.78
N PHE A 84 -9.64 6.55 -2.84
CA PHE A 84 -8.46 7.43 -2.94
C PHE A 84 -7.57 7.12 -4.15
N GLY A 85 -8.17 6.72 -5.28
CA GLY A 85 -7.43 6.28 -6.48
C GLY A 85 -6.81 4.89 -6.38
N GLY A 86 -7.13 4.11 -5.34
CA GLY A 86 -6.70 2.73 -5.16
C GLY A 86 -7.84 1.83 -4.72
N TYR A 87 -7.50 0.78 -3.95
CA TYR A 87 -8.45 -0.25 -3.55
C TYR A 87 -9.09 0.03 -2.20
N SER A 88 -10.26 -0.57 -1.98
CA SER A 88 -10.90 -0.63 -0.67
C SER A 88 -10.09 -1.38 0.37
N ALA A 89 -10.34 -1.08 1.64
CA ALA A 89 -9.76 -1.79 2.77
C ALA A 89 -10.02 -3.31 2.68
N ASN A 90 -11.24 -3.73 2.32
CA ASN A 90 -11.59 -5.14 2.19
C ASN A 90 -10.72 -5.88 1.16
N LEU A 91 -10.47 -5.28 -0.01
CA LEU A 91 -9.58 -5.89 -1.00
C LEU A 91 -8.12 -5.93 -0.51
N LYS A 92 -7.61 -4.82 0.07
CA LYS A 92 -6.23 -4.78 0.59
C LYS A 92 -6.00 -5.80 1.71
N LYS A 93 -7.02 -6.11 2.51
CA LYS A 93 -6.95 -7.12 3.56
C LYS A 93 -6.50 -8.49 3.04
N ALA A 94 -6.94 -8.85 1.84
CA ALA A 94 -6.50 -10.06 1.14
C ALA A 94 -5.17 -9.86 0.39
N VAL A 95 -5.04 -8.79 -0.41
CA VAL A 95 -3.84 -8.54 -1.24
C VAL A 95 -2.57 -8.45 -0.42
N ASP A 96 -2.63 -7.82 0.76
CA ASP A 96 -1.48 -7.67 1.67
C ASP A 96 -0.91 -9.00 2.17
N ARG A 97 -1.69 -10.08 2.05
CA ARG A 97 -1.32 -11.44 2.47
C ARG A 97 -0.91 -12.35 1.32
N LEU A 98 -0.89 -11.85 0.08
CA LEU A 98 -0.44 -12.59 -1.11
C LEU A 98 1.08 -12.61 -1.30
N ILE A 99 1.84 -11.87 -0.49
CA ILE A 99 3.30 -11.77 -0.61
C ILE A 99 4.01 -13.14 -0.45
N GLY A 100 3.37 -14.12 0.17
CA GLY A 100 3.84 -15.51 0.21
C GLY A 100 3.95 -16.16 -1.17
N LEU A 101 3.20 -15.68 -2.17
CA LEU A 101 3.22 -16.21 -3.54
C LEU A 101 4.47 -15.81 -4.34
N VAL A 102 5.29 -14.89 -3.81
CA VAL A 102 6.58 -14.52 -4.39
C VAL A 102 7.74 -14.93 -3.49
N HIS A 103 8.94 -14.97 -4.07
CA HIS A 103 10.15 -15.36 -3.34
C HIS A 103 10.72 -14.16 -2.57
N PRO A 104 11.27 -14.35 -1.36
CA PRO A 104 11.91 -13.26 -0.59
C PRO A 104 13.14 -12.63 -1.27
N TYR A 105 13.68 -13.27 -2.31
CA TYR A 105 14.87 -12.78 -3.00
C TYR A 105 14.50 -11.83 -4.13
N PHE A 106 15.45 -10.97 -4.46
CA PHE A 106 15.26 -9.96 -5.46
C PHE A 106 16.04 -10.27 -6.75
N HIS A 107 15.54 -9.75 -7.86
CA HIS A 107 16.28 -9.59 -9.11
C HIS A 107 16.15 -8.16 -9.62
N ASP A 108 16.88 -7.87 -10.70
CA ASP A 108 16.68 -6.67 -11.49
C ASP A 108 15.61 -6.95 -12.54
N ARG A 109 14.60 -6.10 -12.64
CA ARG A 109 13.59 -6.13 -13.69
C ARG A 109 13.25 -4.70 -14.07
N ASP A 110 13.43 -4.38 -15.34
CA ASP A 110 13.17 -3.06 -15.91
C ASP A 110 13.91 -1.91 -15.16
N GLY A 111 15.14 -2.18 -14.72
CA GLY A 111 15.97 -1.22 -13.98
C GLY A 111 15.58 -1.01 -12.51
N LEU A 112 14.59 -1.75 -12.01
CA LEU A 112 14.13 -1.71 -10.62
C LEU A 112 14.34 -3.05 -9.92
N THR A 113 14.46 -3.00 -8.59
CA THR A 113 14.51 -4.19 -7.76
C THR A 113 13.10 -4.77 -7.61
N ARG A 114 12.92 -6.05 -7.95
CA ARG A 114 11.65 -6.79 -7.83
C ARG A 114 11.87 -8.17 -7.21
N HIS A 115 10.81 -8.74 -6.62
CA HIS A 115 10.84 -10.09 -6.10
C HIS A 115 10.98 -11.14 -7.21
N GLN A 116 11.75 -12.20 -6.94
CA GLN A 116 11.88 -13.36 -7.81
C GLN A 116 10.59 -14.21 -7.79
N PRO A 117 10.29 -14.93 -8.88
CA PRO A 117 9.21 -15.91 -8.87
C PRO A 117 9.48 -17.03 -7.86
N ARG A 118 8.44 -17.37 -7.10
CA ARG A 118 8.40 -18.59 -6.28
C ARG A 118 8.02 -19.80 -7.15
N TYR A 119 7.07 -19.64 -8.06
CA TYR A 119 6.48 -20.69 -8.89
C TYR A 119 6.94 -20.60 -10.35
N ALA A 120 6.76 -21.69 -11.10
CA ALA A 120 7.08 -21.72 -12.53
C ALA A 120 6.12 -20.88 -13.38
N SER A 121 4.87 -20.72 -12.95
CA SER A 121 3.84 -19.96 -13.65
C SER A 121 2.90 -19.23 -12.68
N TYR A 122 2.21 -18.22 -13.18
CA TYR A 122 1.30 -17.34 -12.45
C TYR A 122 0.03 -17.09 -13.28
N ALA A 123 -1.10 -16.82 -12.62
CA ALA A 123 -2.34 -16.47 -13.29
C ALA A 123 -2.33 -15.00 -13.76
N PRO A 124 -2.92 -14.68 -14.93
CA PRO A 124 -3.21 -13.31 -15.30
C PRO A 124 -4.25 -12.68 -14.38
N PHE A 125 -4.28 -11.34 -14.33
CA PHE A 125 -5.15 -10.58 -13.45
C PHE A 125 -6.13 -9.68 -14.19
N LEU A 126 -7.36 -9.60 -13.72
CA LEU A 126 -8.34 -8.61 -14.12
C LEU A 126 -8.69 -7.74 -12.90
N PHE A 127 -8.42 -6.45 -12.98
CA PHE A 127 -8.78 -5.49 -11.94
C PHE A 127 -10.04 -4.73 -12.37
N ILE A 128 -11.06 -4.76 -11.51
CA ILE A 128 -12.34 -4.09 -11.73
C ILE A 128 -12.55 -3.12 -10.57
N GLY A 129 -12.39 -1.83 -10.88
CA GLY A 129 -12.72 -0.74 -9.98
C GLY A 129 -14.18 -0.33 -10.14
N ILE A 130 -14.91 -0.12 -9.05
CA ILE A 130 -16.29 0.38 -9.07
C ILE A 130 -16.30 1.85 -8.63
N ALA A 131 -17.02 2.67 -9.37
CA ALA A 131 -17.26 4.08 -9.06
C ALA A 131 -18.74 4.42 -9.29
N GLU A 132 -19.32 5.25 -8.41
CA GLU A 132 -20.70 5.74 -8.61
C GLU A 132 -20.80 6.64 -9.84
N HIS A 133 -19.83 7.54 -9.98
CA HIS A 133 -19.75 8.53 -11.05
C HIS A 133 -18.37 8.49 -11.71
N ASP A 134 -18.25 9.20 -12.84
CA ASP A 134 -16.97 9.43 -13.48
C ASP A 134 -15.97 10.05 -12.48
N LEU A 135 -14.80 9.44 -12.39
CA LEU A 135 -13.76 9.79 -11.43
C LEU A 135 -12.75 10.81 -11.98
N GLY A 136 -12.85 11.17 -13.26
CA GLY A 136 -11.88 12.01 -13.95
C GLY A 136 -10.45 11.53 -13.70
N ASP A 137 -9.60 12.40 -13.17
CA ASP A 137 -8.18 12.15 -12.89
C ASP A 137 -7.89 10.97 -11.94
N ALA A 138 -8.88 10.45 -11.19
CA ALA A 138 -8.66 9.30 -10.30
C ALA A 138 -8.62 7.94 -11.02
N GLU A 139 -8.92 7.90 -12.33
CA GLU A 139 -8.78 6.70 -13.15
C GLU A 139 -7.32 6.25 -13.32
N GLN A 140 -6.43 7.20 -13.62
CA GLN A 140 -5.02 6.91 -13.87
C GLN A 140 -4.33 6.24 -12.65
N PRO A 141 -4.46 6.77 -11.41
CA PRO A 141 -3.89 6.13 -10.22
C PRO A 141 -4.33 4.67 -10.00
N PHE A 142 -5.60 4.35 -10.28
CA PHE A 142 -6.12 2.98 -10.10
C PHE A 142 -5.48 2.02 -11.10
N ASN A 143 -5.43 2.42 -12.38
CA ASN A 143 -4.83 1.61 -13.45
C ASN A 143 -3.33 1.38 -13.21
N GLU A 144 -2.60 2.41 -12.78
CA GLU A 144 -1.18 2.27 -12.45
C GLU A 144 -0.93 1.39 -11.21
N LEU A 145 -1.81 1.43 -10.21
CA LEU A 145 -1.75 0.54 -9.05
C LEU A 145 -2.04 -0.91 -9.44
N ALA A 146 -3.04 -1.14 -10.30
CA ALA A 146 -3.34 -2.45 -10.87
C ALA A 146 -2.14 -3.02 -11.63
N MET A 147 -1.54 -2.23 -12.52
CA MET A 147 -0.31 -2.58 -13.24
C MET A 147 0.86 -2.87 -12.28
N GLY A 148 1.10 -2.00 -11.29
CA GLY A 148 2.16 -2.19 -10.29
C GLY A 148 1.99 -3.48 -9.49
N ASN A 149 0.74 -3.84 -9.15
CA ASN A 149 0.43 -5.07 -8.44
C ASN A 149 0.57 -6.31 -9.33
N ALA A 150 0.18 -6.22 -10.61
CA ALA A 150 0.46 -7.25 -11.60
C ALA A 150 1.97 -7.52 -11.74
N VAL A 151 2.81 -6.47 -11.76
CA VAL A 151 4.27 -6.61 -11.76
C VAL A 151 4.77 -7.27 -10.47
N ASN A 152 4.36 -6.78 -9.29
CA ASN A 152 4.87 -7.26 -8.00
C ASN A 152 4.42 -8.69 -7.64
N LEU A 153 3.26 -9.12 -8.15
CA LEU A 153 2.75 -10.47 -7.96
C LEU A 153 2.98 -11.37 -9.20
N ILE A 154 3.77 -10.88 -10.16
CA ILE A 154 4.34 -11.65 -11.28
C ILE A 154 3.24 -12.20 -12.22
N ALA A 155 2.15 -11.46 -12.39
CA ALA A 155 1.14 -11.81 -13.38
C ALA A 155 1.77 -11.77 -14.80
N PRO A 156 1.48 -12.75 -15.67
CA PRO A 156 1.98 -12.77 -17.05
C PRO A 156 1.26 -11.76 -17.95
N GLY A 157 0.05 -11.36 -17.57
CA GLY A 157 -0.79 -10.39 -18.27
C GLY A 157 -1.81 -9.79 -17.32
N TYR A 158 -2.29 -8.59 -17.62
CA TYR A 158 -3.34 -7.95 -16.84
C TYR A 158 -4.30 -7.11 -17.69
N LEU A 159 -5.47 -6.82 -17.13
CA LEU A 159 -6.35 -5.74 -17.57
C LEU A 159 -6.86 -4.99 -16.33
N ALA A 160 -7.06 -3.69 -16.46
CA ALA A 160 -7.68 -2.86 -15.44
C ALA A 160 -8.82 -2.04 -16.06
N ARG A 161 -10.00 -2.08 -15.47
CA ARG A 161 -11.17 -1.31 -15.93
C ARG A 161 -11.95 -0.74 -14.77
N ILE A 162 -12.51 0.44 -15.00
CA ILE A 162 -13.41 1.10 -14.06
C ILE A 162 -14.83 0.98 -14.59
N ILE A 163 -15.72 0.50 -13.73
CA ILE A 163 -17.15 0.38 -13.97
C ILE A 163 -17.82 1.55 -13.25
N VAL A 164 -18.26 2.53 -14.04
CA VAL A 164 -19.05 3.67 -13.55
C VAL A 164 -20.52 3.28 -13.52
N LEU A 165 -21.11 3.21 -12.33
CA LEU A 165 -22.48 2.73 -12.11
C LEU A 165 -23.55 3.66 -12.69
N ALA A 166 -23.31 4.97 -12.68
CA ALA A 166 -24.21 5.95 -13.30
C ALA A 166 -24.35 5.81 -14.82
N ASP A 167 -23.44 5.11 -15.49
CA ASP A 167 -23.53 4.89 -16.94
C ASP A 167 -24.36 3.62 -17.23
N PRO A 168 -25.51 3.73 -17.92
CA PRO A 168 -26.43 2.60 -18.14
C PRO A 168 -25.83 1.45 -18.95
N GLY A 169 -24.74 1.68 -19.70
CA GLY A 169 -24.04 0.67 -20.50
C GLY A 169 -23.02 -0.18 -19.72
N TRP A 170 -22.94 -0.05 -18.39
CA TRP A 170 -21.85 -0.63 -17.60
C TRP A 170 -21.80 -2.17 -17.69
N ARG A 171 -22.95 -2.83 -17.81
CA ARG A 171 -23.05 -4.29 -17.96
C ARG A 171 -22.39 -4.78 -19.26
N ALA A 172 -22.69 -4.09 -20.37
CA ALA A 172 -22.10 -4.44 -21.67
C ALA A 172 -20.58 -4.23 -21.67
N ARG A 173 -20.09 -3.15 -21.05
CA ARG A 173 -18.64 -2.91 -20.90
C ARG A 173 -17.97 -3.96 -20.01
N LEU A 174 -18.64 -4.40 -18.95
CA LEU A 174 -18.15 -5.47 -18.10
C LEU A 174 -18.07 -6.79 -18.87
N ASP A 175 -19.11 -7.14 -19.65
CA ASP A 175 -19.13 -8.34 -20.49
C ASP A 175 -18.01 -8.32 -21.53
N GLU A 176 -17.79 -7.18 -22.20
CA GLU A 176 -16.68 -6.99 -23.15
C GLU A 176 -15.33 -7.19 -22.46
N THR A 177 -15.14 -6.59 -21.29
CA THR A 177 -13.92 -6.70 -20.50
C THR A 177 -13.63 -8.14 -20.11
N LEU A 178 -14.66 -8.87 -19.65
CA LEU A 178 -14.54 -10.28 -19.29
C LEU A 178 -14.24 -11.14 -20.52
N ALA A 179 -14.89 -10.89 -21.65
CA ALA A 179 -14.62 -11.58 -22.91
C ALA A 179 -13.17 -11.40 -23.36
N ARG A 180 -12.64 -10.17 -23.32
CA ARG A 180 -11.24 -9.87 -23.63
C ARG A 180 -10.27 -10.58 -22.70
N ALA A 181 -10.47 -10.47 -21.38
CA ALA A 181 -9.61 -11.10 -20.39
C ALA A 181 -9.56 -12.63 -20.55
N MET A 182 -10.70 -13.27 -20.79
CA MET A 182 -10.78 -14.72 -21.02
C MET A 182 -10.24 -15.15 -22.39
N GLY A 183 -10.34 -14.27 -23.40
CA GLY A 183 -9.74 -14.49 -24.72
C GLY A 183 -8.21 -14.33 -24.73
N GLY A 184 -7.61 -13.89 -23.62
CA GLY A 184 -6.16 -13.66 -23.52
C GLY A 184 -5.70 -12.32 -24.10
N ASP A 185 -6.62 -11.42 -24.46
CA ASP A 185 -6.30 -10.03 -24.84
C ASP A 185 -5.95 -9.23 -23.58
N LEU A 186 -4.71 -9.42 -23.11
CA LEU A 186 -4.18 -8.86 -21.88
C LEU A 186 -2.96 -8.01 -22.17
N GLU A 187 -2.79 -6.94 -21.39
CA GLU A 187 -1.59 -6.12 -21.44
C GLU A 187 -0.44 -6.83 -20.72
N VAL A 188 0.79 -6.67 -21.23
CA VAL A 188 2.00 -7.14 -20.53
C VAL A 188 2.34 -6.15 -19.43
N PRO A 189 2.40 -6.56 -18.15
CA PRO A 189 2.67 -5.65 -17.06
C PRO A 189 4.14 -5.20 -17.08
N VAL A 190 4.35 -3.91 -17.34
CA VAL A 190 5.66 -3.24 -17.34
C VAL A 190 5.53 -1.96 -16.53
N SER A 191 6.34 -1.82 -15.48
CA SER A 191 6.33 -0.63 -14.63
C SER A 191 7.72 0.01 -14.61
N VAL A 192 7.93 0.93 -15.54
CA VAL A 192 9.11 1.78 -15.66
C VAL A 192 8.68 3.23 -15.36
N PRO A 193 8.56 3.60 -14.08
CA PRO A 193 8.14 4.94 -13.73
C PRO A 193 9.22 5.97 -14.03
N GLU A 194 8.80 7.14 -14.47
CA GLU A 194 9.68 8.30 -14.59
C GLU A 194 10.14 8.76 -13.20
N ALA A 195 11.41 9.14 -13.06
CA ALA A 195 11.97 9.54 -11.78
C ALA A 195 11.21 10.74 -11.15
N SER A 196 10.59 11.58 -11.98
CA SER A 196 9.74 12.69 -11.56
C SER A 196 8.50 12.24 -10.81
N GLU A 197 7.89 11.09 -11.15
CA GLU A 197 6.57 10.68 -10.64
C GLU A 197 6.50 10.64 -9.10
N LEU A 198 7.56 10.17 -8.44
CA LEU A 198 7.63 10.20 -6.97
C LEU A 198 7.64 11.64 -6.45
N PHE A 199 8.47 12.50 -7.04
CA PHE A 199 8.58 13.89 -6.63
C PHE A 199 7.28 14.65 -6.88
N GLU A 200 6.55 14.31 -7.93
CA GLU A 200 5.23 14.87 -8.19
C GLU A 200 4.20 14.43 -7.17
N ALA A 201 4.23 13.17 -6.74
CA ALA A 201 3.36 12.66 -5.68
C ALA A 201 3.68 13.32 -4.32
N CYS A 202 4.97 13.53 -4.04
CA CYS A 202 5.45 14.16 -2.80
C CYS A 202 5.35 15.69 -2.79
N ARG A 203 5.14 16.34 -3.94
CA ARG A 203 5.12 17.80 -4.08
C ARG A 203 3.94 18.38 -3.31
N ALA A 204 4.25 19.27 -2.36
CA ALA A 204 3.24 20.04 -1.63
C ALA A 204 2.43 20.94 -2.56
N GLU A 205 1.22 21.29 -2.14
CA GLU A 205 0.42 22.32 -2.82
C GLU A 205 1.05 23.72 -2.65
N ALA A 206 0.78 24.62 -3.60
CA ALA A 206 1.51 25.89 -3.74
C ALA A 206 1.41 26.80 -2.49
N SER A 207 2.50 27.51 -2.16
CA SER A 207 2.64 28.34 -0.94
C SER A 207 1.53 29.39 -0.75
N ALA A 208 0.98 29.95 -1.83
CA ALA A 208 -0.11 30.92 -1.77
C ALA A 208 -1.40 30.38 -1.12
N SER A 209 -1.53 29.06 -0.97
CA SER A 209 -2.62 28.40 -0.25
C SER A 209 -2.30 28.09 1.22
N TRP A 210 -1.16 28.51 1.77
CA TRP A 210 -0.77 28.23 3.15
C TRP A 210 -1.10 29.41 4.06
N ASP A 211 -1.88 29.16 5.13
CA ASP A 211 -1.96 30.12 6.25
C ASP A 211 -0.70 29.85 7.06
N GLU A 212 0.31 30.73 7.02
CA GLU A 212 1.68 30.53 7.55
C GLU A 212 1.74 30.29 9.09
N LYS A 213 0.60 30.10 9.74
CA LYS A 213 0.51 29.78 11.15
C LYS A 213 1.05 28.37 11.43
N ALA A 214 1.92 28.31 12.42
CA ALA A 214 2.41 27.07 12.99
C ALA A 214 1.25 26.19 13.51
N PRO A 215 1.30 24.86 13.32
CA PRO A 215 0.31 23.97 13.90
C PRO A 215 0.41 24.00 15.44
N ARG A 216 -0.73 24.02 16.11
CA ARG A 216 -0.83 23.86 17.57
C ARG A 216 -0.90 22.39 17.95
N SER A 217 -1.32 21.53 17.03
CA SER A 217 -1.46 20.10 17.26
C SER A 217 -1.20 19.26 16.02
N VAL A 218 -0.49 18.16 16.21
CA VAL A 218 -0.15 17.17 15.18
C VAL A 218 -0.53 15.79 15.68
N THR A 219 -1.26 15.04 14.85
CA THR A 219 -1.48 13.61 15.06
C THR A 219 -0.67 12.82 14.04
N VAL A 220 0.08 11.83 14.52
CA VAL A 220 0.79 10.86 13.67
C VAL A 220 0.00 9.56 13.65
N LEU A 221 -0.44 9.14 12.47
CA LEU A 221 -0.90 7.76 12.22
C LEU A 221 0.31 6.88 11.90
N VAL A 222 0.71 6.05 12.86
CA VAL A 222 1.70 4.98 12.62
C VAL A 222 0.99 3.82 11.93
N GLY A 223 1.20 3.72 10.62
CA GLY A 223 0.55 2.78 9.71
C GLY A 223 1.08 1.35 9.73
N SER A 224 2.11 1.07 10.54
CA SER A 224 2.68 -0.28 10.68
C SER A 224 1.85 -1.14 11.63
N ALA A 225 1.64 -2.40 11.25
CA ALA A 225 1.01 -3.43 12.09
C ALA A 225 1.98 -4.11 13.07
N ARG A 226 3.29 -3.84 12.97
CA ARG A 226 4.31 -4.35 13.91
C ARG A 226 4.12 -3.78 15.32
N PRO A 227 4.63 -4.44 16.37
CA PRO A 227 4.61 -3.91 17.74
C PRO A 227 5.18 -2.48 17.83
N LYS A 228 4.63 -1.67 18.75
CA LYS A 228 5.08 -0.30 18.99
C LYS A 228 6.59 -0.27 19.27
N GLY A 229 7.27 0.72 18.70
CA GLY A 229 8.72 0.92 18.77
C GLY A 229 9.55 0.05 17.80
N THR A 230 8.93 -0.86 17.03
CA THR A 230 9.66 -1.86 16.23
C THR A 230 9.55 -1.68 14.71
N SER A 231 8.91 -0.59 14.26
CA SER A 231 8.73 -0.33 12.83
C SER A 231 9.59 0.82 12.32
N THR A 232 10.03 0.73 11.07
CA THR A 232 10.76 1.84 10.42
C THR A 232 9.88 3.08 10.30
N SER A 233 8.59 2.90 10.05
CA SER A 233 7.64 4.00 9.93
C SER A 233 7.51 4.78 11.24
N GLU A 234 7.46 4.10 12.38
CA GLU A 234 7.46 4.76 13.69
C GLU A 234 8.79 5.45 13.99
N TRP A 235 9.93 4.81 13.67
CA TRP A 235 11.24 5.44 13.83
C TRP A 235 11.39 6.72 13.00
N LEU A 236 10.89 6.71 11.76
CA LEU A 236 10.85 7.90 10.89
C LEU A 236 9.95 8.99 11.50
N ALA A 237 8.78 8.60 12.00
CA ALA A 237 7.84 9.52 12.63
C ALA A 237 8.44 10.18 13.88
N ASP A 238 9.02 9.39 14.79
CA ASP A 238 9.65 9.88 16.02
C ASP A 238 10.74 10.91 15.73
N ARG A 239 11.53 10.67 14.66
CA ARG A 239 12.58 11.60 14.23
C ARG A 239 12.06 12.86 13.56
N LEU A 240 10.95 12.77 12.84
CA LEU A 240 10.28 13.94 12.27
C LEU A 240 9.70 14.81 13.39
N VAL A 241 8.97 14.20 14.34
CA VAL A 241 8.27 14.94 15.39
C VAL A 241 9.19 15.48 16.48
N ALA A 242 10.38 14.90 16.69
CA ALA A 242 11.40 15.49 17.56
C ALA A 242 11.82 16.92 17.14
N GLY A 243 11.61 17.30 15.88
CA GLY A 243 11.82 18.68 15.43
C GLY A 243 10.75 19.67 15.91
N PHE A 244 9.64 19.17 16.46
CA PHE A 244 8.57 19.98 17.05
C PHE A 244 8.77 20.23 18.55
N ASP A 245 9.77 19.61 19.21
CA ASP A 245 10.01 19.76 20.66
C ASP A 245 10.26 21.21 21.10
N LYS A 246 10.74 22.06 20.18
CA LYS A 246 10.97 23.49 20.42
C LYS A 246 9.77 24.37 20.11
N SER A 247 8.68 23.79 19.62
CA SER A 247 7.42 24.48 19.32
C SER A 247 6.40 24.21 20.42
N GLU A 248 5.41 25.09 20.58
CA GLU A 248 4.26 24.85 21.47
C GLU A 248 3.26 23.82 20.88
N CYS A 249 3.67 23.04 19.87
CA CYS A 249 2.82 22.09 19.19
C CYS A 249 2.66 20.79 20.00
N ARG A 250 1.42 20.43 20.30
CA ARG A 250 1.07 19.14 20.91
C ARG A 250 1.14 18.02 19.88
N VAL A 251 2.03 17.06 20.06
CA VAL A 251 2.13 15.87 19.20
C VAL A 251 1.49 14.66 19.87
N LYS A 252 0.63 13.93 19.16
CA LYS A 252 0.11 12.62 19.58
C LYS A 252 0.33 11.55 18.51
N LYS A 253 0.46 10.29 18.96
CA LYS A 253 0.55 9.12 18.09
C LYS A 253 -0.69 8.24 18.23
N VAL A 254 -1.28 7.87 17.10
CA VAL A 254 -2.30 6.83 16.96
C VAL A 254 -1.75 5.73 16.04
N TYR A 255 -2.27 4.51 16.19
CA TYR A 255 -1.67 3.32 15.60
C TYR A 255 -2.68 2.58 14.73
N ALA A 256 -2.21 2.07 13.58
CA ALA A 256 -2.97 1.19 12.70
C ALA A 256 -3.62 0.00 13.44
N SER A 257 -2.98 -0.50 14.51
CA SER A 257 -3.52 -1.59 15.33
C SER A 257 -4.86 -1.25 15.99
N GLN A 258 -5.19 0.04 16.18
CA GLN A 258 -6.49 0.49 16.70
C GLN A 258 -7.63 0.26 15.71
N PHE A 259 -7.31 0.03 14.43
CA PHE A 259 -8.27 -0.20 13.35
C PHE A 259 -8.42 -1.68 12.97
N ILE A 260 -7.85 -2.61 13.77
CA ILE A 260 -8.02 -4.07 13.56
C ILE A 260 -9.47 -4.48 13.82
N LYS A 261 -10.06 -3.94 14.90
CA LYS A 261 -11.47 -4.13 15.25
C LYS A 261 -12.07 -2.75 15.46
N LEU A 262 -13.07 -2.42 14.65
CA LEU A 262 -13.75 -1.14 14.74
C LEU A 262 -14.53 -1.05 16.07
N GLY A 263 -14.60 0.16 16.63
CA GLY A 263 -15.19 0.44 17.94
C GLY A 263 -14.35 1.46 18.71
N ARG A 264 -14.49 1.49 20.04
CA ARG A 264 -13.98 2.56 20.91
C ARG A 264 -12.53 3.00 20.65
N ALA A 265 -11.62 2.04 20.43
CA ALA A 265 -10.20 2.37 20.20
C ALA A 265 -9.96 3.07 18.85
N ALA A 266 -10.73 2.70 17.82
CA ALA A 266 -10.73 3.36 16.52
C ALA A 266 -11.42 4.73 16.62
N ASP A 267 -12.55 4.82 17.34
CA ASP A 267 -13.26 6.08 17.56
C ASP A 267 -12.37 7.13 18.23
N GLN A 268 -11.67 6.76 19.29
CA GLN A 268 -10.71 7.62 19.97
C GLN A 268 -9.54 8.04 19.06
N ALA A 269 -9.07 7.14 18.20
CA ALA A 269 -8.03 7.48 17.24
C ALA A 269 -8.52 8.50 16.20
N LEU A 270 -9.74 8.32 15.69
CA LEU A 270 -10.38 9.23 14.73
C LEU A 270 -10.64 10.61 15.34
N GLU A 271 -11.13 10.66 16.58
CA GLU A 271 -11.29 11.91 17.33
C GLU A 271 -9.97 12.66 17.47
N GLU A 272 -8.87 11.95 17.80
CA GLU A 272 -7.54 12.57 17.89
C GLU A 272 -7.01 13.04 16.52
N MET A 273 -7.33 12.33 15.43
CA MET A 273 -6.98 12.77 14.08
C MET A 273 -7.74 14.05 13.69
N LEU A 274 -9.06 14.06 13.87
CA LEU A 274 -9.94 15.19 13.52
C LEU A 274 -9.67 16.46 14.35
N ALA A 275 -9.29 16.29 15.62
CA ALA A 275 -8.98 17.38 16.54
C ALA A 275 -7.59 17.99 16.35
N SER A 276 -6.73 17.39 15.50
CA SER A 276 -5.39 17.90 15.21
C SER A 276 -5.40 18.89 14.04
N ASP A 277 -4.45 19.83 13.96
CA ASP A 277 -4.33 20.72 12.80
C ASP A 277 -3.72 19.99 11.59
N MET A 278 -2.85 19.02 11.86
CA MET A 278 -2.09 18.28 10.86
C MET A 278 -2.03 16.79 11.16
N LEU A 279 -2.34 15.98 10.15
CA LEU A 279 -2.19 14.52 10.17
C LEU A 279 -0.92 14.12 9.40
N ILE A 280 -0.01 13.42 10.08
CA ILE A 280 1.15 12.77 9.45
C ILE A 280 0.85 11.28 9.33
N VAL A 281 0.79 10.75 8.11
CA VAL A 281 0.65 9.31 7.88
C VAL A 281 2.03 8.70 7.66
N ALA A 282 2.52 7.96 8.67
CA ALA A 282 3.81 7.29 8.66
C ALA A 282 3.62 5.78 8.49
N ALA A 283 3.85 5.24 7.29
CA ALA A 283 3.49 3.84 6.98
C ALA A 283 4.48 3.14 6.04
N PRO A 284 4.59 1.80 6.11
CA PRO A 284 5.18 1.04 5.02
C PRO A 284 4.21 1.01 3.83
N ILE A 285 4.69 0.61 2.64
CA ILE A 285 3.81 0.20 1.53
C ILE A 285 3.72 -1.32 1.43
N TYR A 286 2.53 -1.83 1.10
CA TYR A 286 2.29 -3.25 0.81
C TYR A 286 1.71 -3.39 -0.60
N VAL A 287 2.48 -4.08 -1.46
CA VAL A 287 2.17 -4.29 -2.90
C VAL A 287 1.84 -2.95 -3.56
N ASP A 288 2.85 -2.07 -3.68
CA ASP A 288 2.82 -0.69 -4.22
C ASP A 288 1.81 0.31 -3.62
N GLY A 289 0.87 -0.12 -2.78
CA GLY A 289 -0.18 0.73 -2.17
C GLY A 289 -0.08 0.84 -0.64
N LEU A 290 -1.05 1.56 -0.06
CA LEU A 290 -1.20 1.68 1.39
C LEU A 290 -1.64 0.35 2.03
N PRO A 291 -1.12 -0.05 3.20
CA PRO A 291 -1.56 -1.25 3.90
C PRO A 291 -3.05 -1.17 4.27
N TYR A 292 -3.70 -2.33 4.37
CA TYR A 292 -5.11 -2.50 4.75
C TYR A 292 -5.51 -1.63 5.95
N LEU A 293 -4.73 -1.66 7.04
CA LEU A 293 -5.09 -0.90 8.25
C LEU A 293 -5.00 0.61 8.05
N VAL A 294 -4.14 1.08 7.13
CA VAL A 294 -4.08 2.50 6.78
C VAL A 294 -5.28 2.87 5.91
N VAL A 295 -5.62 2.06 4.91
CA VAL A 295 -6.81 2.29 4.08
C VAL A 295 -8.08 2.27 4.93
N SER A 296 -8.21 1.31 5.84
CA SER A 296 -9.33 1.21 6.80
C SER A 296 -9.45 2.45 7.69
N ALA A 297 -8.32 2.98 8.19
CA ALA A 297 -8.31 4.20 8.98
C ALA A 297 -8.74 5.42 8.16
N LEU A 298 -8.25 5.54 6.91
CA LEU A 298 -8.59 6.64 6.03
C LEU A 298 -10.04 6.58 5.55
N GLU A 299 -10.60 5.40 5.24
CA GLU A 299 -12.02 5.25 4.91
C GLU A 299 -12.92 5.73 6.06
N GLN A 300 -12.60 5.37 7.30
CA GLN A 300 -13.34 5.83 8.47
C GLN A 300 -13.17 7.31 8.76
N LEU A 301 -11.97 7.85 8.52
CA LEU A 301 -11.72 9.28 8.65
C LEU A 301 -12.49 10.07 7.58
N ALA A 302 -12.51 9.60 6.33
CA ALA A 302 -13.26 10.21 5.23
C ALA A 302 -14.76 10.31 5.55
N ALA A 303 -15.34 9.25 6.13
CA ALA A 303 -16.75 9.27 6.53
C ALA A 303 -17.07 10.39 7.54
N ARG A 304 -16.14 10.71 8.45
CA ARG A 304 -16.35 11.75 9.48
C ARG A 304 -16.01 13.17 9.02
N LEU A 305 -15.08 13.32 8.07
CA LEU A 305 -14.71 14.65 7.54
C LEU A 305 -15.91 15.37 6.92
N GLY A 306 -16.88 14.65 6.35
CA GLY A 306 -18.09 15.23 5.77
C GLY A 306 -19.21 15.58 6.76
N GLU A 307 -19.15 15.10 8.00
CA GLU A 307 -20.28 15.14 8.94
C GLU A 307 -20.08 16.12 10.10
N HIS A 308 -18.83 16.47 10.43
CA HIS A 308 -18.51 17.18 11.68
C HIS A 308 -17.49 18.30 11.48
N PRO A 309 -17.64 19.44 12.19
CA PRO A 309 -16.58 20.43 12.29
C PRO A 309 -15.29 19.79 12.85
N HIS A 310 -14.16 20.07 12.21
CA HIS A 310 -12.85 19.52 12.58
C HIS A 310 -11.75 20.57 12.50
N ALA A 311 -10.66 20.37 13.23
CA ALA A 311 -9.47 21.23 13.15
C ALA A 311 -8.52 20.79 12.03
N LEU A 312 -8.62 19.52 11.62
CA LEU A 312 -7.74 18.92 10.63
C LEU A 312 -7.82 19.65 9.30
N CYS A 313 -6.71 20.25 8.89
CA CYS A 313 -6.64 21.02 7.65
C CYS A 313 -5.43 20.67 6.79
N ARG A 314 -4.49 19.88 7.31
CA ARG A 314 -3.23 19.54 6.62
C ARG A 314 -2.92 18.05 6.71
N MET A 315 -2.30 17.53 5.65
CA MET A 315 -1.83 16.15 5.62
C MET A 315 -0.39 16.05 5.10
N VAL A 316 0.39 15.14 5.70
CA VAL A 316 1.76 14.80 5.32
C VAL A 316 1.88 13.29 5.08
N GLY A 317 2.59 12.89 4.03
CA GLY A 317 2.98 11.50 3.80
C GLY A 317 4.42 11.19 4.22
N LEU A 318 4.62 10.15 5.02
CA LEU A 318 5.95 9.64 5.40
C LEU A 318 6.00 8.13 5.14
N LEU A 319 6.42 7.76 3.93
CA LEU A 319 6.31 6.38 3.45
C LEU A 319 7.68 5.69 3.33
N ASN A 320 7.68 4.37 3.50
CA ASN A 320 8.87 3.55 3.25
C ASN A 320 8.53 2.22 2.57
N CYS A 321 9.48 1.67 1.81
CA CYS A 321 9.33 0.38 1.13
C CYS A 321 10.47 -0.59 1.41
N GLY A 322 10.24 -1.88 1.13
CA GLY A 322 11.25 -2.94 1.26
C GLY A 322 12.27 -3.00 0.12
N TYR A 323 12.00 -2.32 -1.00
CA TYR A 323 12.92 -2.16 -2.13
C TYR A 323 13.87 -0.97 -1.91
N PRO A 324 15.12 -0.99 -2.42
CA PRO A 324 16.09 0.08 -2.22
C PRO A 324 15.72 1.40 -2.90
N GLU A 325 14.88 1.37 -3.94
CA GLU A 325 14.47 2.54 -4.71
C GLU A 325 13.22 3.20 -4.07
N ALA A 326 13.29 4.48 -3.72
CA ALA A 326 12.14 5.17 -3.11
C ALA A 326 10.93 5.31 -4.05
N ILE A 327 11.13 5.19 -5.37
CA ILE A 327 10.11 5.33 -6.42
C ILE A 327 8.94 4.35 -6.26
N HIS A 328 9.16 3.20 -5.59
CA HIS A 328 8.09 2.25 -5.28
C HIS A 328 6.98 2.85 -4.40
N ASN A 329 7.27 3.90 -3.62
CA ASN A 329 6.28 4.57 -2.78
C ASN A 329 5.34 5.51 -3.56
N ARG A 330 5.59 5.78 -4.85
CA ARG A 330 4.87 6.84 -5.60
C ARG A 330 3.35 6.64 -5.62
N LEU A 331 2.87 5.41 -5.77
CA LEU A 331 1.44 5.10 -5.89
C LEU A 331 0.73 5.26 -4.55
N ALA A 332 1.29 4.67 -3.48
CA ALA A 332 0.82 4.93 -2.11
C ALA A 332 0.85 6.42 -1.72
N MET A 333 1.86 7.18 -2.18
CA MET A 333 1.93 8.63 -1.95
C MET A 333 0.84 9.39 -2.72
N ARG A 334 0.56 8.99 -3.98
CA ARG A 334 -0.58 9.51 -4.75
C ARG A 334 -1.90 9.23 -4.03
N MET A 335 -2.09 8.04 -3.46
CA MET A 335 -3.29 7.72 -2.67
C MET A 335 -3.48 8.69 -1.49
N LEU A 336 -2.42 8.98 -0.72
CA LEU A 336 -2.51 9.95 0.38
C LEU A 336 -2.84 11.36 -0.12
N ARG A 337 -2.24 11.78 -1.25
CA ARG A 337 -2.52 13.08 -1.87
C ARG A 337 -3.97 13.17 -2.38
N HIS A 338 -4.51 12.11 -2.96
CA HIS A 338 -5.92 12.03 -3.37
C HIS A 338 -6.86 12.06 -2.18
N PHE A 339 -6.56 11.32 -1.11
CA PHE A 339 -7.31 11.39 0.15
C PHE A 339 -7.36 12.81 0.68
N ALA A 340 -6.20 13.49 0.76
CA ALA A 340 -6.13 14.87 1.25
C ALA A 340 -7.07 15.79 0.46
N ARG A 341 -7.00 15.74 -0.87
CA ARG A 341 -7.83 16.56 -1.76
C ARG A 341 -9.33 16.26 -1.64
N GLN A 342 -9.70 14.99 -1.61
CA GLN A 342 -11.09 14.57 -1.45
C GLN A 342 -11.67 14.99 -0.09
N GLY A 343 -10.85 14.97 0.96
CA GLY A 343 -11.22 15.43 2.31
C GLY A 343 -11.10 16.94 2.53
N GLY A 344 -10.82 17.74 1.50
CA GLY A 344 -10.62 19.19 1.63
C GLY A 344 -9.38 19.60 2.44
N LEU A 345 -8.43 18.68 2.63
CA LEU A 345 -7.19 18.89 3.37
C LEU A 345 -6.08 19.39 2.44
N ARG A 346 -5.24 20.30 2.94
CA ARG A 346 -4.05 20.78 2.21
C ARG A 346 -2.96 19.73 2.25
N TRP A 347 -2.42 19.37 1.09
CA TRP A 347 -1.31 18.43 0.98
C TRP A 347 0.03 19.15 1.27
N ALA A 348 0.62 18.90 2.43
CA ALA A 348 1.89 19.50 2.88
C ALA A 348 3.14 18.82 2.32
N GLY A 349 2.96 17.88 1.42
CA GLY A 349 4.02 17.14 0.75
C GLY A 349 4.33 15.81 1.43
N GLY A 350 5.36 15.15 0.88
CA GLY A 350 5.73 13.81 1.29
C GLY A 350 7.23 13.53 1.32
N LEU A 351 7.59 12.54 2.12
CA LEU A 351 8.90 11.95 2.23
C LEU A 351 8.78 10.44 1.97
N ALA A 352 9.64 9.90 1.11
CA ALA A 352 9.63 8.49 0.72
C ALA A 352 11.01 7.87 0.85
N LEU A 353 11.10 6.75 1.56
CA LEU A 353 12.35 6.02 1.80
C LEU A 353 12.35 4.66 1.09
N GLY A 354 13.40 4.40 0.33
CA GLY A 354 13.76 3.05 -0.11
C GLY A 354 14.61 2.32 0.92
N GLY A 355 14.45 1.01 1.02
CA GLY A 355 15.26 0.13 1.88
C GLY A 355 14.88 0.20 3.35
N GLY A 356 13.62 0.45 3.67
CA GLY A 356 13.13 0.64 5.04
C GLY A 356 13.43 -0.55 5.96
N GLU A 357 13.47 -1.78 5.44
CA GLU A 357 13.83 -2.97 6.23
C GLU A 357 15.29 -2.95 6.72
N ALA A 358 16.20 -2.25 6.04
CA ALA A 358 17.60 -2.17 6.46
C ALA A 358 17.78 -1.40 7.79
N LEU A 359 16.88 -0.47 8.11
CA LEU A 359 16.97 0.35 9.34
C LEU A 359 16.58 -0.44 10.61
N GLN A 360 15.78 -1.50 10.48
CA GLN A 360 15.30 -2.34 11.59
C GLN A 360 15.94 -3.76 11.56
N GLY A 361 16.22 -4.31 10.38
CA GLY A 361 16.56 -5.73 10.14
C GLY A 361 18.02 -6.15 10.31
N GLY A 362 18.78 -5.48 11.18
CA GLY A 362 20.17 -5.89 11.49
C GLY A 362 21.24 -5.37 10.51
N MET A 363 20.94 -4.34 9.72
CA MET A 363 21.93 -3.56 8.95
C MET A 363 22.28 -2.21 9.61
N ARG A 364 22.01 -2.07 10.92
CA ARG A 364 22.10 -0.78 11.66
C ARG A 364 23.44 -0.06 11.50
N ASP A 365 24.56 -0.77 11.61
CA ASP A 365 25.89 -0.13 11.55
C ASP A 365 26.19 0.47 10.16
N VAL A 366 25.75 -0.19 9.09
CA VAL A 366 25.85 0.33 7.71
C VAL A 366 24.79 1.42 7.49
N ALA A 367 23.63 1.25 8.12
CA ALA A 367 22.51 2.18 8.03
C ALA A 367 22.79 3.51 8.72
N ASP A 368 23.58 3.58 9.80
CA ASP A 368 23.78 4.84 10.54
C ASP A 368 24.51 5.90 9.69
N TRP A 369 25.55 5.52 8.97
CA TRP A 369 26.21 6.42 8.01
C TRP A 369 25.33 6.73 6.79
N ALA A 370 24.60 5.73 6.29
CA ALA A 370 23.72 5.86 5.14
C ALA A 370 22.45 6.70 5.44
N ALA A 371 21.97 6.68 6.68
CA ALA A 371 20.79 7.37 7.15
C ALA A 371 21.06 8.85 7.48
N ARG A 372 22.29 9.35 7.33
CA ARG A 372 22.58 10.79 7.51
C ARG A 372 21.72 11.67 6.60
N ASN A 373 21.49 11.23 5.36
CA ASN A 373 20.59 11.91 4.43
C ASN A 373 19.14 11.88 4.92
N VAL A 374 18.69 10.72 5.43
CA VAL A 374 17.34 10.53 6.01
C VAL A 374 17.13 11.48 7.19
N VAL A 375 18.06 11.51 8.15
CA VAL A 375 17.97 12.39 9.32
C VAL A 375 17.98 13.86 8.93
N ARG A 376 18.83 14.26 7.97
CA ARG A 376 18.86 15.64 7.48
C ARG A 376 17.55 16.02 6.79
N ALA A 377 17.00 15.15 5.94
CA ALA A 377 15.72 15.38 5.28
C ALA A 377 14.57 15.54 6.28
N LEU A 378 14.51 14.68 7.31
CA LEU A 378 13.51 14.75 8.38
C LEU A 378 13.63 16.06 9.17
N ARG A 379 14.85 16.52 9.49
CA ARG A 379 15.06 17.81 10.16
C ARG A 379 14.59 18.99 9.33
N MET A 380 14.87 18.98 8.02
CA MET A 380 14.41 20.02 7.10
C MET A 380 12.88 20.07 7.01
N ALA A 381 12.25 18.90 6.89
CA ALA A 381 10.81 18.77 6.88
C ALA A 381 10.19 19.23 8.22
N ALA A 382 10.75 18.79 9.35
CA ALA A 382 10.25 19.17 10.67
C ALA A 382 10.32 20.68 10.89
N ALA A 383 11.44 21.32 10.55
CA ALA A 383 11.60 22.77 10.68
C ALA A 383 10.56 23.53 9.86
N ALA A 384 10.31 23.10 8.62
CA ALA A 384 9.32 23.74 7.76
C ALA A 384 7.88 23.53 8.27
N LEU A 385 7.52 22.30 8.65
CA LEU A 385 6.18 21.96 9.13
C LEU A 385 5.86 22.62 10.48
N ALA A 386 6.83 22.64 11.42
CA ALA A 386 6.68 23.31 12.71
C ALA A 386 6.53 24.83 12.56
N GLY A 387 7.16 25.42 11.54
CA GLY A 387 6.98 26.82 11.16
C GLY A 387 5.68 27.12 10.41
N GLY A 388 4.80 26.14 10.20
CA GLY A 388 3.54 26.34 9.47
C GLY A 388 3.65 26.19 7.96
N GLY A 389 4.84 25.89 7.42
CA GLY A 389 5.07 25.64 6.01
C GLY A 389 4.81 24.19 5.57
N ALA A 390 5.31 23.86 4.37
CA ALA A 390 5.22 22.54 3.76
C ALA A 390 6.60 21.89 3.61
N ILE A 391 6.63 20.58 3.31
CA ILE A 391 7.90 19.85 3.11
C ILE A 391 8.67 20.45 1.93
N PRO A 392 9.93 20.89 2.12
CA PRO A 392 10.75 21.40 1.04
C PRO A 392 11.09 20.31 0.02
N ALA A 393 11.07 20.65 -1.28
CA ALA A 393 11.45 19.71 -2.34
C ALA A 393 12.87 19.15 -2.19
N GLU A 394 13.79 19.91 -1.57
CA GLU A 394 15.12 19.41 -1.21
C GLU A 394 15.06 18.28 -0.17
N ALA A 395 14.19 18.37 0.84
CA ALA A 395 14.02 17.32 1.83
C ALA A 395 13.51 16.03 1.16
N THR A 396 12.53 16.12 0.27
CA THR A 396 12.04 14.98 -0.52
C THR A 396 13.15 14.35 -1.38
N ARG A 397 13.93 15.17 -2.11
CA ARG A 397 15.05 14.68 -2.94
C ARG A 397 16.14 14.01 -2.11
N LEU A 398 16.44 14.55 -0.93
CA LEU A 398 17.44 14.00 -0.03
C LEU A 398 17.00 12.67 0.60
N MET A 399 15.72 12.57 0.99
CA MET A 399 15.11 11.35 1.54
C MET A 399 15.06 10.21 0.51
N ALA A 400 14.77 10.53 -0.75
CA ALA A 400 14.62 9.55 -1.81
C ALA A 400 15.96 8.93 -2.28
N ARG A 401 17.11 9.41 -1.79
CA ARG A 401 18.42 8.84 -2.14
C ARG A 401 18.53 7.42 -1.59
N PRO A 402 18.94 6.44 -2.42
CA PRO A 402 19.16 5.08 -1.95
C PRO A 402 20.16 5.05 -0.78
N LEU A 403 19.85 4.26 0.25
CA LEU A 403 20.76 4.05 1.39
C LEU A 403 22.09 3.44 0.94
N VAL A 404 22.01 2.48 0.01
CA VAL A 404 23.14 1.81 -0.64
C VAL A 404 22.76 1.49 -2.10
N PRO A 405 23.75 1.23 -2.98
CA PRO A 405 23.46 0.82 -4.36
C PRO A 405 22.56 -0.43 -4.43
N ALA A 406 21.63 -0.48 -5.38
CA ALA A 406 20.64 -1.56 -5.50
C ALA A 406 21.27 -2.97 -5.57
N ARG A 407 22.37 -3.13 -6.30
CA ARG A 407 23.11 -4.41 -6.36
C ARG A 407 23.60 -4.88 -4.99
N LEU A 408 24.15 -3.96 -4.18
CA LEU A 408 24.60 -4.25 -2.82
C LEU A 408 23.40 -4.55 -1.91
N TYR A 409 22.31 -3.79 -2.02
CA TYR A 409 21.08 -4.04 -1.28
C TYR A 409 20.52 -5.44 -1.55
N ARG A 410 20.40 -5.85 -2.82
CA ARG A 410 19.90 -7.18 -3.20
C ARG A 410 20.76 -8.31 -2.62
N TRP A 411 22.08 -8.13 -2.59
CA TRP A 411 23.00 -9.09 -1.99
C TRP A 411 22.84 -9.16 -0.46
N LEU A 412 22.78 -8.02 0.23
CA LEU A 412 22.58 -7.95 1.68
C LEU A 412 21.22 -8.53 2.10
N ALA A 413 20.16 -8.23 1.36
CA ALA A 413 18.82 -8.77 1.60
C ALA A 413 18.81 -10.31 1.50
N ARG A 414 19.49 -10.90 0.51
CA ARG A 414 19.63 -12.36 0.40
C ARG A 414 20.27 -12.97 1.65
N LEU A 415 21.34 -12.35 2.15
CA LEU A 415 22.01 -12.81 3.37
C LEU A 415 21.12 -12.66 4.61
N HIS A 416 20.38 -11.56 4.71
CA HIS A 416 19.42 -11.33 5.79
C HIS A 416 18.35 -12.43 5.83
N TRP A 417 17.69 -12.73 4.70
CA TRP A 417 16.65 -13.76 4.65
C TRP A 417 17.19 -15.16 4.95
N LEU A 418 18.41 -15.49 4.50
CA LEU A 418 19.06 -16.75 4.86
C LEU A 418 19.34 -16.87 6.36
N ARG A 419 19.82 -15.80 7.00
CA ARG A 419 20.05 -15.77 8.45
C ARG A 419 18.75 -15.88 9.24
N SER A 420 17.72 -15.14 8.83
CA SER A 420 16.38 -15.18 9.44
C SER A 420 15.76 -16.58 9.34
N ALA A 421 15.85 -17.22 8.17
CA ALA A 421 15.39 -18.60 7.98
C ALA A 421 16.13 -19.60 8.89
N ARG A 422 17.46 -19.48 9.00
CA ARG A 422 18.27 -20.34 9.90
C ARG A 422 17.91 -20.14 11.37
N ALA A 423 17.63 -18.91 11.79
CA ALA A 423 17.18 -18.62 13.15
C ALA A 423 15.84 -19.31 13.49
N HIS A 424 15.05 -19.65 12.48
CA HIS A 424 13.82 -20.43 12.61
C HIS A 424 13.98 -21.92 12.28
N GLY A 425 15.22 -22.42 12.19
CA GLY A 425 15.49 -23.83 11.92
C GLY A 425 15.33 -24.27 10.46
N LEU A 426 15.22 -23.33 9.51
CA LEU A 426 15.10 -23.64 8.09
C LEU A 426 16.45 -23.58 7.36
N GLY A 427 16.70 -24.57 6.51
CA GLY A 427 17.77 -24.57 5.52
C GLY A 427 17.45 -23.71 4.29
N GLY A 428 18.48 -23.29 3.56
CA GLY A 428 18.32 -22.40 2.39
C GLY A 428 17.45 -22.97 1.26
N LYS A 429 17.39 -24.31 1.11
CA LYS A 429 16.50 -24.96 0.12
C LYS A 429 15.01 -24.85 0.52
N GLN A 430 14.71 -24.79 1.82
CA GLN A 430 13.33 -24.72 2.31
C GLN A 430 12.70 -23.34 2.04
N LEU A 431 13.49 -22.26 1.94
CA LEU A 431 13.00 -20.94 1.52
C LEU A 431 12.30 -20.96 0.16
N ALA A 432 12.73 -21.87 -0.73
CA ALA A 432 12.18 -22.05 -2.06
C ALA A 432 10.95 -22.98 -2.10
N ALA A 433 10.41 -23.39 -0.94
CA ALA A 433 9.23 -24.26 -0.91
C ALA A 433 8.06 -23.65 -1.69
N ARG A 434 7.31 -24.52 -2.35
CA ARG A 434 6.17 -24.20 -3.22
C ARG A 434 4.91 -24.89 -2.70
N PRO A 435 4.35 -24.41 -1.57
CA PRO A 435 3.29 -25.10 -0.84
C PRO A 435 1.93 -25.23 -1.56
N TRP A 436 1.81 -24.65 -2.75
CA TRP A 436 0.57 -24.50 -3.53
C TRP A 436 0.78 -24.97 -4.99
N GLU A 437 1.83 -25.77 -5.23
CA GLU A 437 2.02 -26.45 -6.52
C GLU A 437 1.07 -27.63 -6.71
#